data_AF-A0A537IM67-F1
#
_entry.id   AF-A0A537IM67-F1
#
_cell.length_a   1.000
_cell.length_b   1.000
_cell.length_c   1.000
_cell.angle_alpha   90.00
_cell.angle_beta   90.00
_cell.angle_gamma   90.00
#
_symmetry.space_group_name_H-M   'P 1'
#
loop_
_entity.id
_entity.type
_entity.pdbx_description
1 polymer ?
#
loop_
_entity_poly.entity_id
_entity_poly.type
_entity_poly.pdbx_seq_one_letter_code
_entity_poly.pdbx_strand_id
1 'polypeptide(L)'
;MAKTGLTEREIIGILKRRFDSGPKLPLGFDDDVAAFPMSQDRLVVLKTDMLVGSTDVPRGMTLGQAARKAVVATVSDFAAKGVQPRGLLVSLGMPPPVRLSSVKEIASGLKRGASEYGCRILGGDTSETDELVIDCIGFGFAESGGILRRDGARLGDVVAVTGEFGKT
;
A
#
# COMPACT_ATOMS: atom_id res chain seq x y z
N MET A 1 9.37 21.77 -23.67
CA MET A 1 8.11 21.06 -23.99
C MET A 1 7.15 21.30 -22.84
N ALA A 2 5.97 21.86 -23.11
CA ALA A 2 4.98 22.12 -22.06
C ALA A 2 4.50 20.78 -21.46
N LYS A 3 4.46 20.66 -20.12
CA LYS A 3 3.85 19.51 -19.45
C LYS A 3 2.36 19.49 -19.82
N THR A 4 1.96 18.56 -20.69
CA THR A 4 0.58 18.45 -21.20
C THR A 4 -0.35 17.60 -20.33
N GLY A 5 0.12 17.10 -19.18
CA GLY A 5 -0.66 16.26 -18.27
C GLY A 5 -0.63 16.74 -16.82
N LEU A 6 -1.66 16.33 -16.06
CA LEU A 6 -1.73 16.56 -14.61
C LEU A 6 -0.64 15.76 -13.89
N THR A 7 -0.07 16.34 -12.84
CA THR A 7 0.77 15.63 -11.88
C THR A 7 -0.07 14.77 -10.94
N GLU A 8 0.55 13.77 -10.32
CA GLU A 8 -0.09 12.91 -9.31
C GLU A 8 -0.74 13.74 -8.19
N ARG A 9 -0.05 14.77 -7.67
CA ARG A 9 -0.59 15.66 -6.64
C ARG A 9 -1.82 16.43 -7.10
N GLU A 10 -1.87 16.85 -8.36
CA GLU A 10 -3.04 17.52 -8.93
C GLU A 10 -4.23 16.56 -9.06
N ILE A 11 -3.98 15.32 -9.50
CA ILE A 11 -4.99 14.26 -9.57
C ILE A 11 -5.55 13.96 -8.18
N ILE A 12 -4.69 13.73 -7.17
CA ILE A 12 -5.09 13.52 -5.77
C ILE A 12 -5.92 14.71 -5.28
N GLY A 13 -5.50 15.94 -5.56
CA GLY A 13 -6.23 17.14 -5.17
C GLY A 13 -7.64 17.21 -5.79
N ILE A 14 -7.80 16.79 -7.05
CA ILE A 14 -9.11 16.70 -7.71
C ILE A 14 -9.98 15.63 -7.02
N LEU A 15 -9.44 14.43 -6.79
CA LEU A 15 -10.14 13.33 -6.15
C LEU A 15 -10.57 13.68 -4.73
N LYS A 16 -9.64 14.21 -3.92
CA LYS A 16 -9.90 14.65 -2.54
C LYS A 16 -11.04 15.66 -2.47
N ARG A 17 -11.04 16.70 -3.31
CA ARG A 17 -12.13 17.68 -3.36
C ARG A 17 -13.50 17.05 -3.68
N ARG A 18 -13.51 15.93 -4.41
CA ARG A 18 -14.75 15.23 -4.78
C ARG A 18 -15.23 14.24 -3.73
N PHE A 19 -14.30 13.63 -2.99
CA PHE A 19 -14.57 12.57 -2.01
C PHE A 19 -14.69 13.05 -0.58
N ASP A 20 -14.05 14.16 -0.22
CA ASP A 20 -14.05 14.75 1.12
C ASP A 20 -15.36 15.50 1.42
N SER A 21 -16.48 14.78 1.23
CA SER A 21 -17.84 15.22 1.49
C SER A 21 -18.48 14.20 2.43
N GLY A 22 -18.24 14.33 3.73
CA GLY A 22 -18.76 13.41 4.72
C GLY A 22 -18.33 13.76 6.15
N PRO A 23 -18.75 12.95 7.14
CA PRO A 23 -18.27 13.06 8.50
C PRO A 23 -16.75 12.93 8.54
N LYS A 24 -16.11 13.72 9.41
CA LYS A 24 -14.65 13.69 9.58
C LYS A 24 -14.20 12.29 10.03
N LEU A 25 -13.29 11.69 9.26
CA LEU A 25 -12.67 10.41 9.60
C LEU A 25 -11.56 10.60 10.65
N PRO A 26 -11.20 9.53 11.39
CA PRO A 26 -10.10 9.56 12.36
C PRO A 26 -8.77 10.04 11.76
N LEU A 27 -8.46 9.65 10.52
CA LEU A 27 -7.29 10.12 9.77
C LEU A 27 -7.72 10.99 8.59
N GLY A 28 -6.84 11.92 8.20
CA GLY A 28 -7.04 12.73 7.01
C GLY A 28 -6.80 11.94 5.72
N PHE A 29 -7.30 12.45 4.59
CA PHE A 29 -7.12 11.82 3.28
C PHE A 29 -5.65 11.67 2.86
N ASP A 30 -4.75 12.51 3.39
CA ASP A 30 -3.32 12.53 3.04
C ASP A 30 -2.46 11.69 4.01
N ASP A 31 -3.08 10.86 4.85
CA ASP A 31 -2.38 9.96 5.77
C ASP A 31 -1.93 8.66 5.08
N ASP A 32 -1.00 7.90 5.67
CA ASP A 32 -0.45 6.69 5.03
C ASP A 32 -1.52 5.60 4.83
N VAL A 33 -2.53 5.56 5.70
CA VAL A 33 -3.65 4.61 5.69
C VAL A 33 -4.97 5.35 5.91
N ALA A 34 -6.08 4.74 5.50
CA ALA A 34 -7.40 5.16 5.93
C ALA A 34 -7.78 4.46 7.24
N ALA A 35 -8.53 5.13 8.10
CA ALA A 35 -9.11 4.53 9.29
C ALA A 35 -10.61 4.83 9.33
N PHE A 36 -11.41 3.81 9.64
CA PHE A 36 -12.87 3.91 9.68
C PHE A 36 -13.41 3.33 11.00
N PRO A 37 -14.32 4.03 11.70
CA PRO A 37 -14.90 3.52 12.94
C PRO A 37 -15.74 2.26 12.71
N MET A 38 -15.43 1.18 13.42
CA MET A 38 -16.29 -0.01 13.51
C MET A 38 -17.17 0.00 14.76
N SER A 39 -16.68 0.63 15.83
CA SER A 39 -17.41 0.90 17.07
C SER A 39 -16.84 2.17 17.71
N GLN A 40 -17.29 2.52 18.92
CA GLN A 40 -16.78 3.70 19.64
C GLN A 40 -15.26 3.62 19.87
N ASP A 41 -14.75 2.44 20.23
CA ASP A 41 -13.36 2.28 20.63
C ASP A 41 -12.49 1.59 19.58
N ARG A 42 -13.07 1.10 18.46
CA ARG A 42 -12.32 0.35 17.45
C ARG A 42 -12.43 0.92 16.04
N LEU A 43 -11.29 0.92 15.38
CA LEU A 43 -11.11 1.32 13.99
C LEU A 43 -10.75 0.09 13.15
N VAL A 44 -11.33 -0.01 11.95
CA VAL A 44 -10.71 -0.75 10.85
C VAL A 44 -9.74 0.19 10.15
N VAL A 45 -8.54 -0.30 9.88
CA VAL A 45 -7.49 0.43 9.18
C VAL A 45 -7.33 -0.23 7.82
N LEU A 46 -7.29 0.58 6.76
CA LEU A 46 -7.35 0.14 5.37
C LEU A 46 -6.24 0.80 4.57
N LYS A 47 -5.64 0.05 3.65
CA LYS A 47 -4.66 0.59 2.71
C LYS A 47 -4.70 -0.17 1.40
N THR A 48 -4.48 0.54 0.30
CA THR A 48 -4.15 -0.04 -1.00
C THR A 48 -2.83 0.57 -1.48
N ASP A 49 -1.96 -0.25 -2.07
CA ASP A 49 -0.75 0.22 -2.74
C ASP A 49 -0.49 -0.62 -3.99
N MET A 50 -0.22 0.07 -5.09
CA MET A 50 -0.12 -0.51 -6.42
C MET A 50 1.31 -0.46 -6.93
N LEU A 51 1.83 -1.62 -7.31
CA LEU A 51 3.09 -1.77 -8.02
C LEU A 51 2.82 -1.93 -9.51
N VAL A 52 3.39 -1.04 -10.32
CA VAL A 52 3.31 -1.06 -11.78
C VAL A 52 4.66 -1.45 -12.39
N GLY A 53 4.65 -2.40 -13.32
CA GLY A 53 5.86 -3.05 -13.84
C GLY A 53 6.87 -2.07 -14.44
N SER A 54 6.40 -1.11 -15.23
CA SER A 54 7.26 -0.14 -15.91
C SER A 54 7.90 0.90 -14.99
N THR A 55 7.26 1.23 -13.87
CA THR A 55 7.70 2.30 -12.95
C THR A 55 8.37 1.77 -11.69
N ASP A 56 7.91 0.64 -11.16
CA ASP A 56 8.26 0.17 -9.82
C ASP A 56 9.15 -1.06 -9.81
N VAL A 57 9.37 -1.70 -10.97
CA VAL A 57 10.23 -2.89 -11.08
C VAL A 57 11.54 -2.52 -11.78
N PRO A 58 12.61 -2.24 -11.02
CA PRO A 58 13.91 -1.92 -11.62
C PRO A 58 14.49 -3.12 -12.36
N ARG A 59 15.38 -2.83 -13.32
CA ARG A 59 16.04 -3.84 -14.13
C ARG A 59 16.77 -4.87 -13.24
N GLY A 60 16.53 -6.15 -13.51
CA GLY A 60 17.15 -7.26 -12.78
C GLY A 60 16.33 -7.74 -11.56
N MET A 61 15.29 -7.02 -11.16
CA MET A 61 14.34 -7.51 -10.16
C MET A 61 13.51 -8.66 -10.73
N THR A 62 13.43 -9.76 -9.99
CA THR A 62 12.61 -10.91 -10.40
C THR A 62 11.14 -10.70 -10.06
N LEU A 63 10.22 -11.46 -10.67
CA LEU A 63 8.78 -11.32 -10.40
C LEU A 63 8.43 -11.67 -8.94
N GLY A 64 9.13 -12.63 -8.36
CA GLY A 64 8.96 -12.98 -6.94
C GLY A 64 9.48 -11.89 -6.00
N GLN A 65 10.50 -11.13 -6.41
CA GLN A 65 10.97 -9.95 -5.66
C GLN A 65 9.98 -8.79 -5.79
N ALA A 66 9.47 -8.52 -7.01
CA ALA A 66 8.45 -7.51 -7.24
C ALA A 66 7.18 -7.81 -6.43
N ALA A 67 6.71 -9.05 -6.46
CA ALA A 67 5.55 -9.48 -5.68
C ALA A 67 5.76 -9.35 -4.16
N ARG A 68 6.94 -9.69 -3.64
CA ARG A 68 7.27 -9.42 -2.23
C ARG A 68 7.28 -7.91 -1.97
N LYS A 69 7.91 -7.11 -2.85
CA LYS A 69 7.99 -5.65 -2.74
C LYS A 69 6.59 -5.03 -2.65
N ALA A 70 5.64 -5.44 -3.48
CA ALA A 70 4.26 -4.96 -3.42
C ALA A 70 3.63 -5.17 -2.03
N VAL A 71 3.79 -6.36 -1.45
CA VAL A 71 3.30 -6.64 -0.08
C VAL A 71 4.02 -5.77 0.96
N VAL A 72 5.35 -5.66 0.88
CA VAL A 72 6.13 -4.88 1.85
C VAL A 72 5.79 -3.39 1.78
N ALA A 73 5.55 -2.84 0.58
CA ALA A 73 5.15 -1.45 0.40
C ALA A 73 3.82 -1.17 1.13
N THR A 74 2.79 -1.99 0.90
CA THR A 74 1.51 -1.89 1.62
C THR A 74 1.67 -2.04 3.13
N VAL A 75 2.46 -3.02 3.59
CA VAL A 75 2.70 -3.26 5.02
C VAL A 75 3.46 -2.10 5.67
N SER A 76 4.38 -1.45 4.94
CA SER A 76 5.14 -0.30 5.43
C SER A 76 4.23 0.84 5.89
N ASP A 77 3.14 1.08 5.15
CA ASP A 77 2.19 2.14 5.50
C ASP A 77 1.38 1.81 6.76
N PHE A 78 1.07 0.53 7.00
CA PHE A 78 0.52 0.10 8.29
C PHE A 78 1.54 0.27 9.43
N ALA A 79 2.80 -0.09 9.19
CA ALA A 79 3.87 0.02 10.16
C ALA A 79 4.13 1.49 10.57
N ALA A 80 4.06 2.43 9.62
CA ALA A 80 4.13 3.87 9.85
C ALA A 80 3.03 4.40 10.79
N LYS A 81 1.97 3.60 11.01
CA LYS A 81 0.84 3.91 11.90
C LYS A 81 0.80 3.11 13.18
N GLY A 82 1.79 2.23 13.40
CA GLY A 82 1.78 1.31 14.53
C GLY A 82 0.67 0.26 14.44
N VAL A 83 0.18 -0.04 13.24
CA VAL A 83 -0.92 -0.99 13.03
C VAL A 83 -0.37 -2.29 12.47
N GLN A 84 -0.79 -3.42 13.03
CA GLN A 84 -0.48 -4.74 12.49
C GLN A 84 -1.54 -5.12 11.44
N PRO A 85 -1.18 -5.25 10.15
CA PRO A 85 -2.10 -5.77 9.15
C PRO A 85 -2.46 -7.23 9.47
N ARG A 86 -3.71 -7.61 9.17
CA ARG A 86 -4.26 -8.94 9.45
C ARG A 86 -4.40 -9.78 8.18
N GLY A 87 -4.77 -9.14 7.08
CA GLY A 87 -4.96 -9.81 5.80
C GLY A 87 -4.75 -8.86 4.63
N LEU A 88 -4.48 -9.45 3.48
CA LEU A 88 -4.27 -8.78 2.21
C LEU A 88 -5.13 -9.44 1.12
N LEU A 89 -5.78 -8.63 0.30
CA LEU A 89 -6.30 -9.02 -1.01
C LEU A 89 -5.31 -8.55 -2.08
N VAL A 90 -5.23 -9.25 -3.20
CA VAL A 90 -4.30 -8.89 -4.28
C VAL A 90 -5.04 -8.85 -5.62
N SER A 91 -5.00 -7.71 -6.30
CA SER A 91 -5.42 -7.60 -7.70
C SER A 91 -4.18 -7.72 -8.59
N LEU A 92 -4.13 -8.76 -9.42
CA LEU A 92 -2.99 -9.08 -10.28
C LEU A 92 -3.34 -8.88 -11.76
N GLY A 93 -2.72 -7.89 -12.39
CA GLY A 93 -2.70 -7.69 -13.83
C GLY A 93 -1.45 -8.31 -14.45
N MET A 94 -1.60 -9.08 -15.53
CA MET A 94 -0.45 -9.60 -16.28
C MET A 94 -0.63 -9.48 -17.80
N PRO A 95 0.44 -9.15 -18.55
CA PRO A 95 0.40 -9.16 -20.00
C PRO A 95 0.52 -10.57 -20.57
N PRO A 96 -0.20 -10.89 -21.65
CA PRO A 96 -0.09 -12.18 -22.31
C PRO A 96 1.26 -12.31 -23.05
N PRO A 97 1.82 -13.53 -23.19
CA PRO A 97 1.29 -14.78 -22.66
C PRO A 97 1.66 -14.99 -21.18
N VAL A 98 0.67 -15.32 -20.35
CA VAL A 98 0.88 -15.63 -18.93
C VAL A 98 1.50 -17.03 -18.79
N ARG A 99 2.74 -17.10 -18.28
CA ARG A 99 3.46 -18.36 -18.06
C ARG A 99 3.24 -18.88 -16.64
N LEU A 100 3.05 -20.20 -16.49
CA LEU A 100 2.91 -20.86 -15.19
C LEU A 100 4.09 -20.57 -14.24
N SER A 101 5.32 -20.51 -14.77
CA SER A 101 6.51 -20.19 -13.98
C SER A 101 6.43 -18.78 -13.38
N SER A 102 5.97 -17.80 -14.16
CA SER A 102 5.79 -16.42 -13.71
C SER A 102 4.76 -16.33 -12.58
N VAL A 103 3.60 -16.99 -12.74
CA VAL A 103 2.54 -17.02 -11.73
C VAL A 103 3.03 -17.68 -10.43
N LYS A 104 3.77 -18.80 -10.53
CA LYS A 104 4.38 -19.46 -9.36
C LYS A 104 5.38 -18.57 -8.64
N GLU A 105 6.18 -17.81 -9.38
CA GLU A 105 7.16 -16.89 -8.80
C GLU A 105 6.48 -15.75 -8.05
N ILE A 106 5.46 -15.12 -8.67
CA ILE A 106 4.64 -14.07 -8.05
C ILE A 106 3.97 -14.60 -6.79
N ALA A 107 3.28 -15.75 -6.86
CA ALA A 107 2.60 -16.34 -5.71
C ALA A 107 3.57 -16.63 -4.55
N SER A 108 4.78 -17.11 -4.85
CA SER A 108 5.84 -17.30 -3.86
C SER A 108 6.31 -15.99 -3.23
N GLY A 109 6.47 -14.93 -4.04
CA GLY A 109 6.78 -13.58 -3.57
C GLY A 109 5.72 -13.01 -2.61
N LEU A 110 4.45 -13.04 -3.03
CA LEU A 110 3.30 -12.61 -2.23
C LEU A 110 3.23 -13.35 -0.90
N LYS A 111 3.31 -14.70 -0.95
CA LYS A 111 3.27 -15.54 0.25
C LYS A 111 4.42 -15.22 1.20
N ARG A 112 5.65 -15.08 0.69
CA ARG A 112 6.83 -14.75 1.52
C ARG A 112 6.65 -13.38 2.19
N GLY A 113 6.28 -12.35 1.43
CA GLY A 113 6.04 -11.02 1.97
C GLY A 113 4.96 -11.02 3.05
N ALA A 114 3.82 -11.68 2.80
CA ALA A 114 2.75 -11.75 3.80
C ALA A 114 3.19 -12.49 5.07
N SER A 115 3.87 -13.63 4.92
CA SER A 115 4.31 -14.46 6.05
C SER A 115 5.35 -13.74 6.93
N GLU A 116 6.25 -12.97 6.32
CA GLU A 116 7.30 -12.21 7.02
C GLU A 116 6.72 -11.20 8.02
N TYR A 117 5.58 -10.60 7.70
CA TYR A 117 4.91 -9.60 8.53
C TYR A 117 3.64 -10.13 9.20
N GLY A 118 3.48 -11.45 9.34
CA GLY A 118 2.36 -12.05 10.06
C GLY A 118 0.98 -11.84 9.42
N CYS A 119 0.95 -11.58 8.12
CA CYS A 119 -0.27 -11.36 7.33
C CYS A 119 -0.64 -12.60 6.52
N ARG A 120 -1.89 -12.64 6.05
CA ARG A 120 -2.37 -13.69 5.15
C ARG A 120 -2.92 -13.11 3.85
N ILE A 121 -2.54 -13.69 2.71
CA ILE A 121 -3.27 -13.45 1.46
C ILE A 121 -4.63 -14.15 1.55
N LEU A 122 -5.71 -13.39 1.51
CA LEU A 122 -7.08 -13.88 1.69
C LEU A 122 -7.78 -14.21 0.37
N GLY A 123 -7.28 -13.68 -0.74
CA GLY A 123 -7.91 -13.77 -2.04
C GLY A 123 -7.47 -12.62 -2.92
N GLY A 124 -8.23 -12.35 -3.96
CA GLY A 124 -7.85 -11.37 -4.96
C GLY A 124 -8.64 -11.48 -6.24
N ASP A 125 -8.20 -10.72 -7.22
CA ASP A 125 -8.68 -10.76 -8.59
C ASP A 125 -7.50 -10.89 -9.56
N THR A 126 -7.76 -11.42 -10.75
CA THR A 126 -6.76 -11.54 -11.81
C THR A 126 -7.32 -11.04 -13.13
N SER A 127 -6.57 -10.20 -13.82
CA SER A 127 -6.96 -9.66 -15.12
C SER A 127 -5.81 -9.66 -16.12
N GLU A 128 -6.15 -9.64 -17.40
CA GLU A 128 -5.20 -9.34 -18.47
C GLU A 128 -4.99 -7.82 -18.55
N THR A 129 -3.73 -7.39 -18.64
CA THR A 129 -3.34 -5.98 -18.68
C THR A 129 -2.14 -5.78 -19.63
N ASP A 130 -1.87 -4.55 -20.07
CA ASP A 130 -0.74 -4.29 -20.98
C ASP A 130 0.65 -4.44 -20.32
N GLU A 131 0.70 -4.38 -18.99
CA GLU A 131 1.91 -4.59 -18.20
C GLU A 131 1.61 -5.24 -16.85
N LEU A 132 2.65 -5.63 -16.10
CA LEU A 132 2.49 -6.20 -14.76
C LEU A 132 1.90 -5.16 -13.82
N VAL A 133 0.80 -5.50 -13.14
CA VAL A 133 0.23 -4.71 -12.06
C VAL A 133 0.02 -5.62 -10.86
N ILE A 134 0.51 -5.23 -9.69
CA ILE A 134 0.25 -5.92 -8.42
C ILE A 134 -0.27 -4.88 -7.43
N ASP A 135 -1.59 -4.84 -7.24
CA ASP A 135 -2.24 -3.98 -6.25
C ASP A 135 -2.58 -4.80 -5.01
N CYS A 136 -2.06 -4.37 -3.86
CA CYS A 136 -2.25 -5.03 -2.58
C CYS A 136 -3.18 -4.18 -1.71
N ILE A 137 -4.31 -4.77 -1.31
CA ILE A 137 -5.29 -4.16 -0.42
C ILE A 137 -5.19 -4.81 0.94
N GLY A 138 -4.72 -4.08 1.95
CA GLY A 138 -4.60 -4.56 3.31
C GLY A 138 -5.68 -4.03 4.24
N PHE A 139 -5.90 -4.75 5.32
CA PHE A 139 -6.62 -4.24 6.48
C PHE A 139 -5.99 -4.68 7.80
N GLY A 140 -6.22 -3.86 8.82
CA GLY A 140 -5.85 -4.10 10.21
C GLY A 140 -6.87 -3.48 11.15
N PHE A 141 -6.57 -3.52 12.45
CA PHE A 141 -7.42 -2.92 13.48
C PHE A 141 -6.56 -2.09 14.43
N ALA A 142 -7.15 -1.01 14.94
CA ALA A 142 -6.55 -0.17 15.96
C ALA A 142 -7.63 0.28 16.95
N GLU A 143 -7.22 0.60 18.17
CA GLU A 143 -8.07 1.32 19.12
C GLU A 143 -8.18 2.79 18.67
N SER A 144 -9.31 3.47 18.95
CA SER A 144 -9.58 4.84 18.46
C SER A 144 -8.51 5.88 18.85
N GLY A 145 -7.78 5.67 19.94
CA GLY A 145 -6.65 6.51 20.37
C GLY A 145 -5.26 5.95 20.06
N GLY A 146 -5.17 4.75 19.45
CA GLY A 146 -3.92 4.02 19.25
C GLY A 146 -3.23 4.26 17.91
N ILE A 147 -3.83 5.05 17.01
CA ILE A 147 -3.28 5.28 15.66
C ILE A 147 -2.38 6.52 15.63
N LEU A 148 -1.15 6.34 15.14
CA LEU A 148 -0.21 7.45 14.97
C LEU A 148 -0.63 8.35 13.80
N ARG A 149 -0.45 9.68 13.97
CA ARG A 149 -0.87 10.69 12.99
C ARG A 149 0.33 11.43 12.43
N ARG A 150 0.25 11.84 11.15
CA ARG A 150 1.30 12.67 10.51
C ARG A 150 1.33 14.12 11.04
N ASP A 151 0.20 14.62 11.55
CA ASP A 151 0.00 16.02 11.97
C ASP A 151 0.28 16.25 13.47
N GLY A 152 0.96 15.34 14.15
CA GLY A 152 1.17 15.36 15.61
C GLY A 152 2.49 15.96 16.11
N ALA A 153 3.46 16.24 15.23
CA ALA A 153 4.80 16.70 15.61
C ALA A 153 4.79 18.11 16.25
N ARG A 154 5.66 18.34 17.22
CA ARG A 154 5.76 19.58 18.01
C ARG A 154 7.18 20.14 18.00
N LEU A 155 7.30 21.43 18.31
CA LEU A 155 8.60 22.06 18.51
C LEU A 155 9.34 21.38 19.65
N GLY A 156 10.59 21.01 19.41
CA GLY A 156 11.43 20.27 20.35
C GLY A 156 11.43 18.75 20.14
N ASP A 157 10.55 18.21 19.28
CA ASP A 157 10.60 16.79 18.92
C ASP A 157 11.88 16.48 18.11
N VAL A 158 12.41 15.26 18.31
CA VAL A 158 13.54 14.75 17.54
C VAL A 158 13.04 14.08 16.26
N VAL A 159 13.67 14.38 15.14
CA VAL A 159 13.48 13.63 13.90
C VAL A 159 14.42 12.42 13.92
N ALA A 160 13.83 11.22 13.96
CA ALA A 160 14.55 9.97 13.96
C ALA A 160 14.15 9.11 12.75
N VAL A 161 15.03 8.19 12.38
CA VAL A 161 14.90 7.33 11.22
C VAL A 161 15.35 5.91 11.56
N THR A 162 14.80 4.93 10.86
CA THR A 162 15.20 3.52 10.97
C THR A 162 16.05 3.12 9.77
N GLY A 163 17.14 2.39 10.01
CA GLY A 163 17.99 1.85 8.95
C GLY A 163 18.81 2.90 8.17
N GLU A 164 19.34 2.46 7.02
CA GLU A 164 20.15 3.28 6.11
C GLU A 164 19.33 3.70 4.88
N PHE A 165 19.67 4.85 4.29
CA PHE A 165 18.99 5.43 3.11
C PHE A 165 19.87 5.38 1.85
N GLY A 166 19.23 5.51 0.68
CA GLY A 166 19.93 5.67 -0.61
C GLY A 166 20.43 4.37 -1.25
N LYS A 167 20.06 3.21 -0.70
CA LYS A 167 20.31 1.91 -1.36
C LYS A 167 19.33 1.73 -2.52
N THR A 168 19.86 1.41 -3.69
CA THR A 168 19.10 1.08 -4.91
C THR A 168 19.46 -0.32 -5.38
#